data_AF-A0A176S6T7-F1
#
_entry.id   AF-A0A176S6T7-F1
#
_cell.length_a   1.000
_cell.length_b   1.000
_cell.length_c   1.000
_cell.angle_alpha   90.00
_cell.angle_beta   90.00
_cell.angle_gamma   90.00
#
_symmetry.space_group_name_H-M   'P 1'
#
loop_
_entity.id
_entity.type
_entity.pdbx_description
1 polymer ?
#
loop_
_entity_poly.entity_id
_entity_poly.type
_entity_poly.pdbx_seq_one_letter_code
_entity_poly.pdbx_strand_id
1 'polypeptide(L)'
;MIPVELMNLTQLWALSLDYNHLSADDPGLIAWLNNLNPGWDTTQTTCPNPISTLQLSSATYSITEDGGQASIIVTRVGNSDGAASVDYATSDDTATAGSDYTAISGTLNWGDGDTASKTVTININDDSLVEGDETLIVSLANATGGAELGTPNTAVLTITDNDPPTGFDCTTVTEISLEECQALVEIYNSTNGDLWNNNTGWNVTNTPCSWYGIQCSDGHITRVYLQYNQLSGTLPQEIENLSYLEVLNIRNNDLCGMIPVELMNLTQLWALSLDYNHLSASDPGLIAWLNNLNPGWETTQTSCPEPSSF
;
A
#
# COMPACT_ATOMS: atom_id res chain seq x y z
N MET A 1 -21.17 31.33 30.69
CA MET A 1 -21.27 32.75 31.08
C MET A 1 -22.74 33.13 31.25
N ILE A 2 -23.08 33.84 32.32
CA ILE A 2 -24.42 34.39 32.56
C ILE A 2 -24.56 35.69 31.76
N PRO A 3 -25.60 35.86 30.92
CA PRO A 3 -25.79 37.07 30.13
C PRO A 3 -26.25 38.26 30.99
N VAL A 4 -25.72 39.46 30.71
CA VAL A 4 -26.10 40.71 31.41
C VAL A 4 -27.58 41.08 31.21
N GLU A 5 -28.18 40.62 30.12
CA GLU A 5 -29.59 40.80 29.77
C GLU A 5 -30.54 40.13 30.76
N LEU A 6 -30.05 39.20 31.58
CA LEU A 6 -30.84 38.56 32.64
C LEU A 6 -31.41 39.60 33.63
N MET A 7 -30.70 40.73 33.81
CA MET A 7 -31.15 41.86 34.64
C MET A 7 -32.42 42.55 34.12
N ASN A 8 -32.81 42.32 32.87
CA ASN A 8 -34.01 42.92 32.26
C ASN A 8 -35.32 42.18 32.59
N LEU A 9 -35.25 41.04 33.30
CA LEU A 9 -36.43 40.26 33.66
C LEU A 9 -37.18 40.90 34.83
N THR A 10 -38.15 41.77 34.52
CA THR A 10 -38.91 42.55 35.52
C THR A 10 -39.94 41.76 36.34
N GLN A 11 -40.21 40.51 35.98
CA GLN A 11 -41.14 39.63 36.69
C GLN A 11 -40.45 38.47 37.43
N LEU A 12 -39.12 38.47 37.51
CA LEU A 12 -38.36 37.43 38.19
C LEU A 12 -38.38 37.66 39.70
N TRP A 13 -39.05 36.78 40.44
CA TRP A 13 -39.22 36.90 41.90
C TRP A 13 -38.36 35.89 42.68
N ALA A 14 -37.78 34.90 42.01
CA ALA A 14 -36.81 33.96 42.57
C ALA A 14 -35.91 33.43 41.45
N LEU A 15 -34.64 33.20 41.78
CA LEU A 15 -33.64 32.62 40.89
C LEU A 15 -32.77 31.68 41.72
N SER A 16 -32.62 30.42 41.31
CA SER A 16 -31.61 29.53 41.85
C SER A 16 -30.70 29.11 40.72
N LEU A 17 -29.42 29.41 40.89
CA LEU A 17 -28.34 29.05 39.98
C LEU A 17 -27.41 28.01 40.60
N ASP A 18 -27.75 27.50 41.78
CA ASP A 18 -26.82 26.72 42.59
C ASP A 18 -26.48 25.38 41.93
N TYR A 19 -25.27 24.89 42.17
CA TYR A 19 -24.79 23.59 41.67
C TYR A 19 -24.79 23.48 40.13
N ASN A 20 -24.50 24.59 39.44
CA ASN A 20 -24.30 24.61 37.99
C ASN A 20 -22.81 24.85 37.64
N HIS A 21 -22.56 25.33 36.42
CA HIS A 21 -21.25 25.64 35.85
C HIS A 21 -21.15 27.08 35.35
N LEU A 22 -21.82 27.99 36.04
CA LEU A 22 -22.03 29.35 35.56
C LEU A 22 -20.91 30.29 36.06
N SER A 23 -20.67 31.34 35.29
CA SER A 23 -19.70 32.39 35.59
C SER A 23 -20.22 33.74 35.11
N ALA A 24 -19.85 34.82 35.79
CA ALA A 24 -20.16 36.19 35.44
C ALA A 24 -18.94 37.08 35.70
N ASP A 25 -18.70 38.05 34.82
CA ASP A 25 -17.57 38.97 34.84
C ASP A 25 -18.01 40.43 34.97
N ASP A 26 -19.23 40.77 34.54
CA ASP A 26 -19.81 42.10 34.73
C ASP A 26 -20.13 42.39 36.21
N PRO A 27 -19.55 43.45 36.82
CA PRO A 27 -19.78 43.78 38.23
C PRO A 27 -21.23 44.10 38.58
N GLY A 28 -21.99 44.69 37.65
CA GLY A 28 -23.40 45.02 37.84
C GLY A 28 -24.27 43.75 37.91
N LEU A 29 -24.02 42.81 37.00
CA LEU A 29 -24.62 41.49 36.99
C LEU A 29 -24.27 40.70 38.25
N ILE A 30 -23.00 40.69 38.67
CA ILE A 30 -22.56 40.02 39.91
C ILE A 30 -23.32 40.58 41.12
N ALA A 31 -23.41 41.91 41.25
CA ALA A 31 -24.14 42.55 42.34
C ALA A 31 -25.65 42.21 42.32
N TRP A 32 -26.25 42.19 41.13
CA TRP A 32 -27.65 41.80 40.93
C TRP A 32 -27.90 40.33 41.31
N LEU A 33 -27.03 39.41 40.89
CA LEU A 33 -27.08 37.99 41.22
C LEU A 33 -26.89 37.75 42.72
N ASN A 34 -25.96 38.45 43.38
CA ASN A 34 -25.72 38.33 44.82
C ASN A 34 -26.94 38.74 45.67
N ASN A 35 -27.81 39.59 45.15
CA ASN A 35 -29.05 39.97 45.81
C ASN A 35 -30.17 38.93 45.63
N LEU A 36 -30.26 38.31 44.44
CA LEU A 36 -31.33 37.36 44.10
C LEU A 36 -31.04 35.90 44.46
N ASN A 37 -29.77 35.49 44.39
CA ASN A 37 -29.31 34.16 44.77
C ASN A 37 -27.98 34.25 45.55
N PRO A 38 -27.99 34.64 46.83
CA PRO A 38 -26.76 34.78 47.62
C PRO A 38 -25.95 33.48 47.66
N GLY A 39 -24.65 33.57 47.33
CA GLY A 39 -23.75 32.41 47.31
C GLY A 39 -23.83 31.56 46.04
N TRP A 40 -24.53 32.03 45.00
CA TRP A 40 -24.58 31.37 43.70
C TRP A 40 -23.18 31.01 43.19
N ASP A 41 -22.22 31.91 43.32
CA ASP A 41 -20.83 31.75 42.88
C ASP A 41 -20.08 30.65 43.63
N THR A 42 -20.36 30.45 44.92
CA THR A 42 -19.70 29.45 45.76
C THR A 42 -20.14 28.01 45.51
N THR A 43 -21.30 27.82 44.88
CA THR A 43 -21.85 26.49 44.55
C THR A 43 -21.64 26.12 43.09
N GLN A 44 -21.04 27.01 42.28
CA GLN A 44 -20.66 26.67 40.92
C GLN A 44 -19.50 25.70 40.95
N THR A 45 -19.62 24.66 40.12
CA THR A 45 -18.51 23.78 39.80
C THR A 45 -17.90 24.25 38.49
N THR A 46 -16.63 23.99 38.24
CA THR A 46 -16.06 24.23 36.90
C THR A 46 -16.90 23.50 35.87
N CYS A 47 -17.31 24.17 34.79
CA CYS A 47 -17.86 23.47 33.64
C CYS A 47 -16.87 22.35 33.29
N PRO A 48 -17.27 21.05 33.30
CA PRO A 48 -16.43 20.05 32.68
C PRO A 48 -16.32 20.52 31.24
N ASN A 49 -15.16 21.10 30.91
CA ASN A 49 -14.88 21.51 29.55
C ASN A 49 -15.10 20.23 28.74
N PRO A 50 -16.00 20.19 27.74
CA PRO A 50 -16.07 19.04 26.87
C PRO A 50 -14.65 18.83 26.37
N ILE A 51 -14.02 17.74 26.79
CA ILE A 51 -12.58 17.57 26.58
C ILE A 51 -12.38 17.52 25.08
N SER A 52 -11.54 18.42 24.55
CA SER A 52 -11.17 18.31 23.14
C SER A 52 -10.19 17.16 23.00
N THR A 53 -10.44 16.22 22.10
CA THR A 53 -9.47 15.17 21.81
C THR A 53 -8.62 15.57 20.62
N LEU A 54 -7.32 15.36 20.74
CA LEU A 54 -6.36 15.47 19.65
C LEU A 54 -5.98 14.06 19.21
N GLN A 55 -6.28 13.71 17.97
CA GLN A 55 -6.15 12.34 17.47
C GLN A 55 -5.81 12.30 15.98
N LEU A 56 -5.19 11.20 15.57
CA LEU A 56 -4.97 10.89 14.15
C LEU A 56 -6.32 10.61 13.49
N SER A 57 -6.44 10.99 12.21
CA SER A 57 -7.67 10.77 11.46
C SER A 57 -7.89 9.30 11.10
N SER A 58 -6.82 8.50 11.08
CA SER A 58 -6.80 7.07 10.78
C SER A 58 -5.76 6.36 11.64
N ALA A 59 -5.94 5.07 11.87
CA ALA A 59 -4.94 4.21 12.52
C ALA A 59 -3.90 3.68 11.50
N THR A 60 -4.19 3.80 10.21
CA THR A 60 -3.31 3.37 9.12
C THR A 60 -3.27 4.39 7.99
N TYR A 61 -2.09 4.53 7.40
CA TYR A 61 -1.81 5.32 6.21
C TYR A 61 -0.94 4.50 5.27
N SER A 62 -0.94 4.83 3.98
CA SER A 62 -0.08 4.18 2.99
C SER A 62 0.38 5.20 1.96
N ILE A 63 1.61 5.01 1.48
CA ILE A 63 2.20 5.77 0.38
C ILE A 63 3.13 4.85 -0.41
N THR A 64 3.28 5.09 -1.71
CA THR A 64 4.36 4.48 -2.50
C THR A 64 5.69 5.11 -2.15
N GLU A 65 6.77 4.37 -2.28
CA GLU A 65 8.11 4.86 -1.99
C GLU A 65 8.49 6.09 -2.85
N ASP A 66 8.14 6.09 -4.14
CA ASP A 66 8.21 7.27 -5.04
C ASP A 66 7.20 8.39 -4.75
N GLY A 67 6.32 8.21 -3.78
CA GLY A 67 5.28 9.19 -3.44
C GLY A 67 5.85 10.47 -2.81
N GLY A 68 7.11 10.44 -2.37
CA GLY A 68 7.90 11.57 -1.88
C GLY A 68 7.51 12.10 -0.50
N GLN A 69 6.22 12.41 -0.26
CA GLN A 69 5.77 12.99 1.02
C GLN A 69 4.43 12.42 1.51
N ALA A 70 4.47 11.67 2.61
CA ALA A 70 3.27 11.18 3.29
C ALA A 70 2.60 12.29 4.12
N SER A 71 1.27 12.37 4.03
CA SER A 71 0.46 13.35 4.75
C SER A 71 -0.36 12.69 5.86
N ILE A 72 0.05 12.90 7.10
CA ILE A 72 -0.63 12.36 8.29
C ILE A 72 -1.52 13.43 8.89
N ILE A 73 -2.82 13.18 8.97
CA ILE A 73 -3.81 14.18 9.41
C ILE A 73 -4.10 14.01 10.90
N VAL A 74 -3.97 15.10 11.64
CA VAL A 74 -4.34 15.19 13.06
C VAL A 74 -5.55 16.11 13.20
N THR A 75 -6.54 15.64 13.92
CA THR A 75 -7.84 16.28 14.10
C THR A 75 -8.03 16.72 15.55
N ARG A 76 -8.74 17.83 15.75
CA ARG A 76 -9.26 18.27 17.03
C ARG A 76 -10.77 18.06 17.05
N VAL A 77 -11.25 17.22 17.96
CA VAL A 77 -12.67 16.85 18.06
C VAL A 77 -13.21 17.26 19.44
N GLY A 78 -14.49 17.63 19.52
CA GLY A 78 -15.10 18.09 20.77
C GLY A 78 -15.09 19.60 20.91
N ASN A 79 -14.80 20.13 22.10
CA ASN A 79 -14.73 21.58 22.30
C ASN A 79 -13.55 22.20 21.53
N SER A 80 -13.68 23.46 21.15
CA SER A 80 -12.60 24.27 20.58
C SER A 80 -12.22 25.47 21.45
N ASP A 81 -12.86 25.65 22.61
CA ASP A 81 -12.49 26.68 23.59
C ASP A 81 -11.06 26.46 24.09
N GLY A 82 -10.28 27.53 24.10
CA GLY A 82 -8.88 27.54 24.46
C GLY A 82 -7.96 27.07 23.32
N ALA A 83 -6.72 27.55 23.35
CA ALA A 83 -5.65 27.01 22.52
C ALA A 83 -5.22 25.63 23.03
N ALA A 84 -4.86 24.74 22.11
CA ALA A 84 -4.40 23.39 22.43
C ALA A 84 -3.22 23.00 21.54
N SER A 85 -2.37 22.10 22.01
CA SER A 85 -1.26 21.57 21.22
C SER A 85 -1.06 20.08 21.47
N VAL A 86 -0.42 19.39 20.53
CA VAL A 86 0.04 18.01 20.68
C VAL A 86 1.40 17.84 20.02
N ASP A 87 2.28 17.10 20.67
CA ASP A 87 3.55 16.70 20.09
C ASP A 87 3.34 15.49 19.18
N TYR A 88 4.13 15.39 18.13
CA TYR A 88 4.19 14.22 17.26
C TYR A 88 5.64 13.78 17.07
N ALA A 89 5.83 12.48 16.85
CA ALA A 89 7.11 11.90 16.48
C ALA A 89 6.92 10.64 15.64
N THR A 90 7.84 10.42 14.70
CA THR A 90 8.02 9.14 14.00
C THR A 90 8.98 8.23 14.77
N SER A 91 8.77 6.92 14.68
CA SER A 91 9.71 5.91 15.14
C SER A 91 9.75 4.72 14.19
N ASP A 92 10.92 4.10 14.09
CA ASP A 92 11.16 2.92 13.26
C ASP A 92 10.23 1.76 13.64
N ASP A 93 9.89 0.94 12.65
CA ASP A 93 9.31 -0.40 12.83
C ASP A 93 10.06 -1.39 11.92
N THR A 94 9.57 -1.70 10.71
CA THR A 94 10.43 -2.38 9.71
C THR A 94 11.21 -1.38 8.88
N ALA A 95 10.60 -0.23 8.53
CA ALA A 95 11.28 0.91 7.95
C ALA A 95 12.12 1.64 9.00
N THR A 96 13.29 2.10 8.59
CA THR A 96 14.35 2.73 9.37
C THR A 96 14.63 4.17 8.94
N ALA A 97 14.76 5.06 9.94
CA ALA A 97 15.06 6.46 9.67
C ALA A 97 16.45 6.64 9.02
N GLY A 98 16.48 7.37 7.91
CA GLY A 98 17.67 7.67 7.12
C GLY A 98 17.82 6.77 5.89
N SER A 99 17.36 5.52 5.95
CA SER A 99 17.23 4.65 4.78
C SER A 99 15.92 4.97 4.08
N ASP A 100 14.79 4.75 4.75
CA ASP A 100 13.49 4.60 4.08
C ASP A 100 12.62 5.87 4.28
N TYR A 101 12.88 6.61 5.36
CA TYR A 101 12.22 7.89 5.63
C TYR A 101 13.09 8.84 6.44
N THR A 102 12.73 10.13 6.45
CA THR A 102 13.37 11.11 7.34
C THR A 102 12.62 11.20 8.67
N ALA A 103 13.27 10.81 9.78
CA ALA A 103 12.70 10.97 11.12
C ALA A 103 12.32 12.42 11.41
N ILE A 104 11.09 12.63 11.91
CA ILE A 104 10.56 13.94 12.24
C ILE A 104 9.82 13.93 13.58
N SER A 105 9.98 15.03 14.31
CA SER A 105 9.18 15.32 15.51
C SER A 105 8.88 16.81 15.57
N GLY A 106 7.78 17.18 16.21
CA GLY A 106 7.39 18.57 16.40
C GLY A 106 6.11 18.73 17.19
N THR A 107 5.53 19.93 17.15
CA THR A 107 4.31 20.27 17.88
C THR A 107 3.29 20.90 16.93
N LEU A 108 2.07 20.37 16.91
CA LEU A 108 0.93 20.96 16.23
C LEU A 108 0.16 21.85 17.20
N ASN A 109 -0.30 23.01 16.72
CA ASN A 109 -0.95 24.02 17.53
C ASN A 109 -2.31 24.40 16.94
N TRP A 110 -3.32 24.47 17.80
CA TRP A 110 -4.64 25.03 17.53
C TRP A 110 -4.83 26.28 18.37
N GLY A 111 -5.27 27.36 17.72
CA GLY A 111 -5.73 28.55 18.43
C GLY A 111 -7.07 28.31 19.15
N ASP A 112 -7.46 29.30 19.96
CA ASP A 112 -8.81 29.37 20.52
C ASP A 112 -9.85 29.37 19.38
N GLY A 113 -10.82 28.45 19.44
CA GLY A 113 -11.84 28.23 18.41
C GLY A 113 -11.37 27.53 17.12
N ASP A 114 -10.08 27.20 16.98
CA ASP A 114 -9.57 26.51 15.79
C ASP A 114 -9.90 25.02 15.83
N THR A 115 -10.68 24.57 14.85
CA THR A 115 -11.09 23.17 14.63
C THR A 115 -10.50 22.56 13.36
N ALA A 116 -9.70 23.30 12.60
CA ALA A 116 -9.15 22.80 11.34
C ALA A 116 -8.10 21.72 11.62
N SER A 117 -8.18 20.62 10.86
CA SER A 117 -7.17 19.58 10.90
C SER A 117 -5.79 20.12 10.53
N LYS A 118 -4.75 19.56 11.13
CA LYS A 118 -3.35 19.87 10.80
C LYS A 118 -2.70 18.63 10.18
N THR A 119 -1.65 18.86 9.41
CA THR A 119 -0.93 17.80 8.70
C THR A 119 0.50 17.72 9.20
N VAL A 120 0.95 16.50 9.49
CA VAL A 120 2.36 16.15 9.62
C VAL A 120 2.81 15.61 8.27
N THR A 121 3.91 16.15 7.74
CA THR A 121 4.48 15.73 6.46
C THR A 121 5.76 14.97 6.73
N ILE A 122 5.83 13.73 6.26
CA ILE A 122 6.97 12.83 6.42
C ILE A 122 7.58 12.64 5.04
N ASN A 123 8.87 12.95 4.87
CA ASN A 123 9.58 12.68 3.63
C ASN A 123 9.90 11.18 3.56
N ILE A 124 9.52 10.58 2.44
CA ILE A 124 9.87 9.20 2.08
C ILE A 124 11.10 9.28 1.19
N ASN A 125 12.07 8.41 1.46
CA ASN A 125 13.24 8.28 0.62
C ASN A 125 12.92 7.23 -0.44
N ASP A 126 13.27 7.53 -1.68
CA ASP A 126 13.07 6.66 -2.84
C ASP A 126 14.45 6.14 -3.26
N ASP A 127 14.61 4.83 -3.35
CA ASP A 127 15.82 4.22 -3.85
C ASP A 127 15.62 3.24 -5.02
N SER A 128 16.39 2.16 -5.08
CA SER A 128 16.32 1.18 -6.17
C SER A 128 16.49 -0.26 -5.66
N LEU A 129 16.34 -0.49 -4.35
CA LEU A 129 16.50 -1.76 -3.68
C LEU A 129 15.13 -2.35 -3.38
N VAL A 130 14.97 -3.64 -3.66
CA VAL A 130 13.71 -4.32 -3.33
C VAL A 130 13.77 -4.79 -1.90
N GLU A 131 12.98 -4.12 -1.09
CA GLU A 131 12.90 -4.32 0.36
C GLU A 131 11.52 -4.88 0.77
N GLY A 132 10.54 -4.83 -0.14
CA GLY A 132 9.15 -5.17 0.12
C GLY A 132 8.43 -4.09 0.94
N ASP A 133 7.14 -4.28 1.21
CA ASP A 133 6.37 -3.31 1.99
C ASP A 133 6.93 -3.17 3.42
N GLU A 134 7.24 -1.93 3.80
CA GLU A 134 7.75 -1.61 5.13
C GLU A 134 6.83 -0.68 5.91
N THR A 135 6.99 -0.63 7.23
CA THR A 135 6.17 0.18 8.13
C THR A 135 7.01 1.06 9.05
N LEU A 136 6.47 2.24 9.37
CA LEU A 136 6.91 3.06 10.50
C LEU A 136 5.73 3.51 11.36
N ILE A 137 6.01 3.92 12.60
CA ILE A 137 4.99 4.36 13.55
C ILE A 137 4.99 5.88 13.69
N VAL A 138 3.80 6.48 13.68
CA VAL A 138 3.57 7.89 14.01
C VAL A 138 2.80 7.96 15.32
N SER A 139 3.32 8.69 16.31
CA SER A 139 2.73 8.79 17.65
C SER A 139 2.43 10.23 18.05
N LEU A 140 1.36 10.43 18.81
CA LEU A 140 0.98 11.69 19.44
C LEU A 140 1.22 11.64 20.94
N ALA A 141 1.75 12.72 21.51
CA ALA A 141 2.06 12.83 22.93
C ALA A 141 1.83 14.24 23.48
N ASN A 142 1.86 14.37 24.82
CA ASN A 142 1.91 15.66 25.52
C ASN A 142 0.82 16.66 25.10
N ALA A 143 -0.44 16.21 24.98
CA ALA A 143 -1.55 17.12 24.73
C ALA A 143 -1.64 18.21 25.82
N THR A 144 -1.84 19.47 25.41
CA THR A 144 -1.91 20.63 26.31
C THR A 144 -3.24 21.39 26.15
N GLY A 145 -3.45 22.43 26.98
CA GLY A 145 -4.64 23.29 26.85
C GLY A 145 -5.94 22.68 27.36
N GLY A 146 -5.85 21.61 28.18
CA GLY A 146 -7.01 20.84 28.64
C GLY A 146 -7.54 19.85 27.60
N ALA A 147 -6.85 19.69 26.48
CA ALA A 147 -7.10 18.62 25.53
C ALA A 147 -6.55 17.28 26.04
N GLU A 148 -7.18 16.19 25.64
CA GLU A 148 -6.69 14.82 25.85
C GLU A 148 -6.27 14.18 24.53
N LEU A 149 -5.46 13.12 24.58
CA LEU A 149 -5.20 12.29 23.41
C LEU A 149 -6.44 11.44 23.11
N GLY A 150 -6.93 11.51 21.87
CA GLY A 150 -8.01 10.64 21.41
C GLY A 150 -7.49 9.31 20.85
N THR A 151 -8.39 8.54 20.24
CA THR A 151 -8.08 7.26 19.62
C THR A 151 -8.41 7.33 18.13
N PRO A 152 -7.46 7.04 17.22
CA PRO A 152 -6.09 6.62 17.47
C PRO A 152 -5.13 7.77 17.82
N ASN A 153 -4.21 7.54 18.76
CA ASN A 153 -3.05 8.40 19.05
C ASN A 153 -1.72 7.82 18.53
N THR A 154 -1.77 6.64 17.92
CA THR A 154 -0.68 6.03 17.15
C THR A 154 -1.22 5.53 15.82
N ALA A 155 -0.46 5.66 14.73
CA ALA A 155 -0.80 5.09 13.44
C ALA A 155 0.41 4.40 12.82
N VAL A 156 0.12 3.39 11.99
CA VAL A 156 1.09 2.74 11.12
C VAL A 156 1.06 3.42 9.76
N LEU A 157 2.20 3.88 9.26
CA LEU A 157 2.37 4.29 7.88
C LEU A 157 3.11 3.18 7.14
N THR A 158 2.46 2.58 6.14
CA THR A 158 3.05 1.61 5.23
C THR A 158 3.67 2.34 4.03
N ILE A 159 4.95 2.09 3.78
CA ILE A 159 5.65 2.46 2.55
C ILE A 159 5.54 1.23 1.65
N THR A 160 4.85 1.35 0.52
CA THR A 160 4.77 0.26 -0.46
C THR A 160 5.92 0.41 -1.43
N ASP A 161 6.78 -0.61 -1.45
CA ASP A 161 7.93 -0.73 -2.35
C ASP A 161 7.46 -0.61 -3.80
N ASN A 162 8.09 0.29 -4.54
CA ASN A 162 7.81 0.51 -5.96
C ASN A 162 8.94 -0.02 -6.85
N ASP A 163 9.96 -0.64 -6.27
CA ASP A 163 11.08 -1.14 -7.01
C ASP A 163 10.76 -2.50 -7.65
N PRO A 164 11.19 -2.69 -8.91
CA PRO A 164 11.03 -3.97 -9.56
C PRO A 164 11.90 -5.00 -8.82
N PRO A 165 11.36 -6.18 -8.45
CA PRO A 165 12.08 -7.21 -7.68
C PRO A 165 13.49 -7.40 -8.25
N THR A 166 14.52 -7.30 -7.40
CA THR A 166 15.92 -7.35 -7.82
C THR A 166 16.19 -8.69 -8.48
N GLY A 167 15.98 -8.72 -9.79
CA GLY A 167 16.17 -9.83 -10.67
C GLY A 167 17.07 -9.33 -11.78
N PHE A 168 18.18 -10.02 -11.95
CA PHE A 168 19.02 -10.01 -13.15
C PHE A 168 18.67 -8.94 -14.22
N ASP A 169 19.58 -7.99 -14.38
CA ASP A 169 19.42 -6.94 -15.38
C ASP A 169 19.86 -7.43 -16.77
N CYS A 170 18.88 -7.53 -17.68
CA CYS A 170 19.12 -7.90 -19.08
C CYS A 170 20.08 -6.95 -19.81
N THR A 171 20.29 -5.71 -19.36
CA THR A 171 21.28 -4.81 -19.98
C THR A 171 22.72 -5.29 -19.79
N THR A 172 22.95 -6.21 -18.85
CA THR A 172 24.27 -6.80 -18.57
C THR A 172 24.56 -8.07 -19.39
N VAL A 173 23.57 -8.57 -20.14
CA VAL A 173 23.68 -9.75 -21.01
C VAL A 173 24.32 -9.38 -22.33
N THR A 174 25.20 -10.25 -22.84
CA THR A 174 25.94 -10.00 -24.10
C THR A 174 25.80 -11.12 -25.14
N GLU A 175 25.14 -12.22 -24.80
CA GLU A 175 25.04 -13.41 -25.65
C GLU A 175 23.74 -13.54 -26.44
N ILE A 176 22.71 -12.74 -26.10
CA ILE A 176 21.42 -12.64 -26.79
C ILE A 176 20.95 -11.18 -26.80
N SER A 177 19.88 -10.86 -27.53
CA SER A 177 19.33 -9.51 -27.53
C SER A 177 18.66 -9.15 -26.20
N LEU A 178 18.47 -7.84 -25.96
CA LEU A 178 17.75 -7.33 -24.79
C LEU A 178 16.31 -7.88 -24.75
N GLU A 179 15.65 -7.92 -25.91
CA GLU A 179 14.27 -8.38 -26.05
C GLU A 179 14.13 -9.89 -25.78
N GLU A 180 15.07 -10.71 -26.26
CA GLU A 180 15.09 -12.15 -25.96
C GLU A 180 15.33 -12.41 -24.48
N CYS A 181 16.22 -11.63 -23.86
CA CYS A 181 16.48 -11.72 -22.44
C CYS A 181 15.23 -11.36 -21.61
N GLN A 182 14.58 -10.25 -21.93
CA GLN A 182 13.35 -9.81 -21.26
C GLN A 182 12.23 -10.84 -21.42
N ALA A 183 12.08 -11.46 -22.58
CA ALA A 183 11.11 -12.53 -22.79
C ALA A 183 11.34 -13.74 -21.87
N LEU A 184 12.60 -14.13 -21.64
CA LEU A 184 12.91 -15.20 -20.68
C LEU A 184 12.59 -14.79 -19.24
N VAL A 185 12.93 -13.55 -18.86
CA VAL A 185 12.60 -13.02 -17.53
C VAL A 185 11.08 -12.99 -17.31
N GLU A 186 10.30 -12.61 -18.31
CA GLU A 186 8.84 -12.67 -18.23
C GLU A 186 8.31 -14.10 -18.13
N ILE A 187 8.89 -15.06 -18.87
CA ILE A 187 8.55 -16.48 -18.70
C ILE A 187 8.84 -16.94 -17.27
N TYR A 188 9.96 -16.51 -16.68
CA TYR A 188 10.30 -16.80 -15.30
C TYR A 188 9.27 -16.22 -14.34
N ASN A 189 8.99 -14.93 -14.43
CA ASN A 189 8.09 -14.21 -13.53
C ASN A 189 6.63 -14.69 -13.65
N SER A 190 6.12 -14.82 -14.88
CA SER A 190 4.71 -15.15 -15.13
C SER A 190 4.36 -16.60 -14.82
N THR A 191 5.37 -17.45 -14.64
CA THR A 191 5.19 -18.88 -14.37
C THR A 191 5.76 -19.33 -13.03
N ASN A 192 5.90 -18.39 -12.07
CA ASN A 192 6.38 -18.63 -10.71
C ASN A 192 7.78 -19.27 -10.67
N GLY A 193 8.73 -18.67 -11.37
CA GLY A 193 10.13 -19.10 -11.53
C GLY A 193 10.85 -19.53 -10.25
N ASP A 194 10.56 -18.85 -9.14
CA ASP A 194 11.14 -19.16 -7.83
C ASP A 194 10.70 -20.52 -7.27
N LEU A 195 9.58 -21.05 -7.75
CA LEU A 195 8.98 -22.31 -7.31
C LEU A 195 9.18 -23.46 -8.31
N TRP A 196 9.90 -23.23 -9.42
CA TRP A 196 10.22 -24.30 -10.36
C TRP A 196 11.08 -25.37 -9.71
N ASN A 197 10.92 -26.63 -10.14
CA ASN A 197 11.77 -27.74 -9.66
C ASN A 197 13.25 -27.50 -9.96
N ASN A 198 13.55 -26.87 -11.09
CA ASN A 198 14.89 -26.47 -11.49
C ASN A 198 14.85 -25.14 -12.24
N ASN A 199 15.36 -24.11 -11.58
CA ASN A 199 15.56 -22.76 -12.13
C ASN A 199 17.05 -22.38 -12.17
N THR A 200 17.95 -23.36 -12.23
CA THR A 200 19.40 -23.09 -12.18
C THR A 200 19.82 -22.05 -13.22
N GLY A 201 20.40 -20.94 -12.74
CA GLY A 201 20.91 -19.85 -13.56
C GLY A 201 19.89 -18.76 -13.89
N TRP A 202 18.60 -19.11 -13.97
CA TRP A 202 17.51 -18.21 -14.30
C TRP A 202 17.44 -17.05 -13.31
N ASN A 203 17.27 -15.84 -13.84
CA ASN A 203 17.12 -14.60 -13.07
C ASN A 203 18.25 -14.33 -12.04
N VAL A 204 19.41 -15.01 -12.19
CA VAL A 204 20.56 -14.93 -11.26
C VAL A 204 21.85 -14.63 -12.00
N THR A 205 22.09 -15.29 -13.15
CA THR A 205 23.35 -15.17 -13.89
C THR A 205 23.18 -14.37 -15.16
N ASN A 206 24.15 -13.53 -15.53
CA ASN A 206 24.15 -12.76 -16.79
C ASN A 206 24.42 -13.60 -18.07
N THR A 207 24.20 -14.92 -17.98
CA THR A 207 24.43 -15.90 -19.05
C THR A 207 23.18 -16.79 -19.33
N PRO A 208 22.06 -16.21 -19.82
CA PRO A 208 20.89 -16.91 -20.38
C PRO A 208 21.10 -18.24 -21.12
N CYS A 209 22.07 -18.35 -22.02
CA CYS A 209 22.37 -19.55 -22.80
C CYS A 209 22.91 -20.72 -21.95
N SER A 210 23.31 -20.44 -20.70
CA SER A 210 23.70 -21.44 -19.71
C SER A 210 22.59 -21.74 -18.69
N TRP A 211 21.45 -21.06 -18.77
CA TRP A 211 20.31 -21.33 -17.89
C TRP A 211 19.72 -22.70 -18.17
N TYR A 212 19.14 -23.30 -17.13
CA TYR A 212 18.53 -24.61 -17.26
C TYR A 212 17.46 -24.63 -18.36
N GLY A 213 17.61 -25.54 -19.32
CA GLY A 213 16.63 -25.73 -20.38
C GLY A 213 16.78 -24.77 -21.57
N ILE A 214 17.71 -23.82 -21.54
CA ILE A 214 17.95 -22.88 -22.64
C ILE A 214 19.05 -23.40 -23.57
N GLN A 215 18.84 -23.27 -24.89
CA GLN A 215 19.90 -23.44 -25.88
C GLN A 215 19.91 -22.29 -26.88
N CYS A 216 21.10 -21.73 -27.09
CA CYS A 216 21.34 -20.66 -28.04
C CYS A 216 22.11 -21.13 -29.28
N SER A 217 21.87 -20.48 -30.40
CA SER A 217 22.68 -20.56 -31.61
C SER A 217 22.84 -19.16 -32.21
N ASP A 218 24.05 -18.80 -32.61
CA ASP A 218 24.36 -17.54 -33.30
C ASP A 218 23.82 -16.28 -32.63
N GLY A 219 23.83 -16.24 -31.29
CA GLY A 219 23.36 -15.10 -30.51
C GLY A 219 21.85 -15.03 -30.30
N HIS A 220 21.14 -16.14 -30.53
CA HIS A 220 19.69 -16.22 -30.40
C HIS A 220 19.23 -17.46 -29.64
N ILE A 221 18.09 -17.35 -28.98
CA ILE A 221 17.43 -18.47 -28.30
C ILE A 221 16.75 -19.35 -29.35
N THR A 222 17.19 -20.61 -29.46
CA THR A 222 16.63 -21.55 -30.43
C THR A 222 15.80 -22.63 -29.77
N ARG A 223 16.04 -22.97 -28.50
CA ARG A 223 15.30 -24.05 -27.82
C ARG A 223 15.06 -23.71 -26.35
N VAL A 224 13.84 -23.95 -25.90
CA VAL A 224 13.42 -23.85 -24.50
C VAL A 224 12.84 -25.20 -24.06
N TYR A 225 13.47 -25.82 -23.07
CA TYR A 225 13.13 -27.13 -22.50
C TYR A 225 12.82 -27.00 -21.00
N LEU A 226 11.56 -26.78 -20.66
CA LEU A 226 11.07 -26.61 -19.29
C LEU A 226 9.98 -27.64 -18.92
N GLN A 227 9.97 -28.79 -19.60
CA GLN A 227 9.06 -29.88 -19.27
C GLN A 227 9.29 -30.46 -17.86
N TYR A 228 8.23 -30.91 -17.19
CA TYR A 228 8.29 -31.52 -15.84
C TYR A 228 8.94 -30.62 -14.78
N ASN A 229 8.64 -29.32 -14.80
CA ASN A 229 9.38 -28.34 -14.00
C ASN A 229 8.50 -27.52 -13.04
N GLN A 230 7.22 -27.88 -12.89
CA GLN A 230 6.27 -27.22 -11.98
C GLN A 230 6.04 -25.73 -12.32
N LEU A 231 6.12 -25.38 -13.61
CA LEU A 231 5.72 -24.04 -14.06
C LEU A 231 4.23 -23.85 -13.74
N SER A 232 3.87 -22.77 -13.06
CA SER A 232 2.49 -22.47 -12.66
C SER A 232 2.18 -20.99 -12.88
N GLY A 233 0.97 -20.64 -13.31
CA GLY A 233 0.66 -19.30 -13.81
C GLY A 233 0.40 -19.31 -15.33
N THR A 234 0.64 -18.20 -16.01
CA THR A 234 0.24 -18.01 -17.42
C THR A 234 1.45 -17.91 -18.35
N LEU A 235 1.28 -18.31 -19.62
CA LEU A 235 2.26 -17.99 -20.66
C LEU A 235 2.19 -16.49 -21.02
N PRO A 236 3.32 -15.77 -21.02
CA PRO A 236 3.35 -14.33 -21.29
C PRO A 236 3.30 -14.04 -22.79
N GLN A 237 2.82 -12.86 -23.18
CA GLN A 237 2.77 -12.43 -24.59
C GLN A 237 4.18 -12.21 -25.16
N GLU A 238 5.13 -11.80 -24.32
CA GLU A 238 6.52 -11.47 -24.64
C GLU A 238 7.30 -12.67 -25.21
N ILE A 239 6.73 -13.88 -25.13
CA ILE A 239 7.27 -15.06 -25.81
C ILE A 239 7.48 -14.82 -27.31
N GLU A 240 6.73 -13.90 -27.95
CA GLU A 240 6.93 -13.53 -29.35
C GLU A 240 8.31 -12.95 -29.67
N ASN A 241 9.00 -12.36 -28.68
CA ASN A 241 10.32 -11.78 -28.87
C ASN A 241 11.40 -12.85 -29.08
N LEU A 242 11.12 -14.12 -28.78
CA LEU A 242 11.97 -15.27 -29.10
C LEU A 242 11.86 -15.65 -30.59
N SER A 243 12.04 -14.69 -31.50
CA SER A 243 11.73 -14.82 -32.93
C SER A 243 12.50 -15.92 -33.69
N TYR A 244 13.61 -16.41 -33.11
CA TYR A 244 14.42 -17.52 -33.63
C TYR A 244 14.12 -18.86 -32.96
N LEU A 245 13.11 -18.92 -32.09
CA LEU A 245 12.78 -20.13 -31.35
C LEU A 245 12.30 -21.24 -32.30
N GLU A 246 13.03 -22.35 -32.28
CA GLU A 246 12.78 -23.53 -33.10
C GLU A 246 11.97 -24.59 -32.34
N VAL A 247 12.21 -24.70 -31.02
CA VAL A 247 11.60 -25.71 -30.14
C VAL A 247 11.14 -25.08 -28.83
N LEU A 248 9.85 -25.25 -28.51
CA LEU A 248 9.29 -24.93 -27.21
C LEU A 248 8.68 -26.18 -26.58
N ASN A 249 9.26 -26.65 -25.48
CA ASN A 249 8.78 -27.80 -24.73
C ASN A 249 8.51 -27.43 -23.28
N ILE A 250 7.22 -27.29 -22.94
CA ILE A 250 6.73 -26.92 -21.61
C ILE A 250 5.65 -27.91 -21.13
N ARG A 251 5.66 -29.13 -21.69
CA ARG A 251 4.70 -30.18 -21.34
C ARG A 251 4.85 -30.61 -19.87
N ASN A 252 3.77 -31.17 -19.30
CA ASN A 252 3.74 -31.68 -17.92
C ASN A 252 4.17 -30.61 -16.91
N ASN A 253 3.39 -29.54 -16.85
CA ASN A 253 3.51 -28.46 -15.88
C ASN A 253 2.10 -28.09 -15.37
N ASP A 254 2.00 -27.06 -14.53
CA ASP A 254 0.76 -26.57 -13.93
C ASP A 254 0.34 -25.21 -14.54
N LEU A 255 0.72 -24.95 -15.80
CA LEU A 255 0.37 -23.71 -16.48
C LEU A 255 -1.14 -23.62 -16.67
N CYS A 256 -1.73 -22.49 -16.33
CA CYS A 256 -3.16 -22.25 -16.34
C CYS A 256 -3.48 -20.95 -17.07
N GLY A 257 -4.53 -20.98 -17.90
CA GLY A 257 -5.05 -19.78 -18.56
C GLY A 257 -5.14 -19.91 -20.08
N MET A 258 -5.22 -18.77 -20.77
CA MET A 258 -5.25 -18.73 -22.23
C MET A 258 -3.84 -18.81 -22.80
N ILE A 259 -3.67 -19.53 -23.91
CA ILE A 259 -2.47 -19.49 -24.73
C ILE A 259 -2.46 -18.13 -25.48
N PRO A 260 -1.38 -17.33 -25.38
CA PRO A 260 -1.28 -16.04 -26.07
C PRO A 260 -1.27 -16.22 -27.60
N VAL A 261 -1.94 -15.31 -28.32
CA VAL A 261 -2.00 -15.36 -29.80
C VAL A 261 -0.65 -14.99 -30.43
N GLU A 262 0.16 -14.26 -29.69
CA GLU A 262 1.55 -13.87 -29.96
C GLU A 262 2.45 -15.08 -30.19
N LEU A 263 2.08 -16.27 -29.69
CA LEU A 263 2.78 -17.52 -29.98
C LEU A 263 2.84 -17.83 -31.49
N MET A 264 1.87 -17.34 -32.29
CA MET A 264 1.89 -17.47 -33.76
C MET A 264 2.97 -16.62 -34.44
N ASN A 265 3.55 -15.63 -33.75
CA ASN A 265 4.63 -14.79 -34.30
C ASN A 265 5.99 -15.51 -34.31
N LEU A 266 6.09 -16.69 -33.69
CA LEU A 266 7.27 -17.54 -33.68
C LEU A 266 7.44 -18.29 -35.01
N THR A 267 7.84 -17.56 -36.05
CA THR A 267 7.88 -18.08 -37.43
C THR A 267 8.88 -19.22 -37.67
N GLN A 268 9.86 -19.41 -36.78
CA GLN A 268 10.86 -20.49 -36.87
C GLN A 268 10.46 -21.75 -36.09
N LEU A 269 9.36 -21.70 -35.33
CA LEU A 269 8.95 -22.78 -34.45
C LEU A 269 8.46 -23.98 -35.27
N TRP A 270 9.16 -25.10 -35.15
CA TRP A 270 8.78 -26.35 -35.83
C TRP A 270 8.42 -27.48 -34.85
N ALA A 271 8.74 -27.32 -33.56
CA ALA A 271 8.30 -28.25 -32.52
C ALA A 271 7.73 -27.50 -31.31
N LEU A 272 6.50 -27.86 -30.96
CA LEU A 272 5.77 -27.32 -29.82
C LEU A 272 5.20 -28.47 -28.98
N SER A 273 5.36 -28.40 -27.66
CA SER A 273 4.75 -29.36 -26.73
C SER A 273 4.17 -28.64 -25.52
N LEU A 274 2.84 -28.59 -25.48
CA LEU A 274 2.01 -27.94 -24.45
C LEU A 274 1.23 -28.95 -23.58
N ASP A 275 1.39 -30.24 -23.85
CA ASP A 275 0.54 -31.29 -23.30
C ASP A 275 0.63 -31.39 -21.78
N TYR A 276 -0.46 -31.83 -21.16
CA TYR A 276 -0.53 -32.03 -19.70
C TYR A 276 -0.28 -30.72 -18.94
N ASN A 277 -1.16 -29.75 -19.14
CA ASN A 277 -1.25 -28.47 -18.42
C ASN A 277 -2.75 -28.13 -18.17
N HIS A 278 -3.05 -26.87 -17.87
CA HIS A 278 -4.39 -26.29 -17.74
C HIS A 278 -4.67 -25.18 -18.76
N LEU A 279 -4.14 -25.34 -19.97
CA LEU A 279 -4.19 -24.31 -21.00
C LEU A 279 -5.49 -24.36 -21.82
N SER A 280 -5.92 -23.20 -22.30
CA SER A 280 -7.08 -23.04 -23.16
C SER A 280 -6.79 -22.06 -24.31
N ALA A 281 -7.57 -22.13 -25.38
CA ALA A 281 -7.48 -21.17 -26.49
C ALA A 281 -8.90 -20.88 -27.02
N SER A 282 -9.13 -19.65 -27.43
CA SER A 282 -10.42 -19.19 -27.97
C SER A 282 -10.32 -18.64 -29.39
N ASP A 283 -9.13 -18.18 -29.81
CA ASP A 283 -8.91 -17.67 -31.16
C ASP A 283 -8.87 -18.81 -32.19
N PRO A 284 -9.73 -18.80 -33.24
CA PRO A 284 -9.77 -19.86 -34.23
C PRO A 284 -8.48 -20.02 -35.05
N GLY A 285 -7.76 -18.91 -35.30
CA GLY A 285 -6.49 -18.92 -36.02
C GLY A 285 -5.41 -19.63 -35.20
N LEU A 286 -5.29 -19.27 -33.92
CA LEU A 286 -4.39 -19.91 -32.96
C LEU A 286 -4.71 -21.40 -32.81
N ILE A 287 -5.98 -21.78 -32.66
CA ILE A 287 -6.39 -23.20 -32.54
C ILE A 287 -5.96 -23.99 -33.79
N ALA A 288 -6.19 -23.45 -34.99
CA ALA A 288 -5.77 -24.10 -36.23
C ALA A 288 -4.25 -24.25 -36.32
N TRP A 289 -3.50 -23.23 -35.91
CA TRP A 289 -2.04 -23.24 -35.86
C TRP A 289 -1.50 -24.27 -34.84
N LEU A 290 -2.05 -24.30 -33.63
CA LEU A 290 -1.70 -25.28 -32.59
C LEU A 290 -1.97 -26.71 -33.03
N ASN A 291 -3.10 -26.96 -33.71
CA ASN A 291 -3.43 -28.29 -34.23
C ASN A 291 -2.45 -28.78 -35.31
N ASN A 292 -1.69 -27.88 -35.95
CA ASN A 292 -0.64 -28.25 -36.88
C ASN A 292 0.68 -28.62 -36.16
N LEU A 293 1.09 -27.82 -35.16
CA LEU A 293 2.39 -27.98 -34.48
C LEU A 293 2.36 -28.92 -33.25
N ASN A 294 1.25 -28.98 -32.54
CA ASN A 294 1.02 -29.91 -31.42
C ASN A 294 -0.35 -30.60 -31.54
N PRO A 295 -0.50 -31.59 -32.44
CA PRO A 295 -1.78 -32.25 -32.67
C PRO A 295 -2.33 -32.93 -31.40
N GLY A 296 -3.56 -32.57 -31.02
CA GLY A 296 -4.23 -33.14 -29.85
C GLY A 296 -3.91 -32.45 -28.52
N TRP A 297 -3.21 -31.31 -28.53
CA TRP A 297 -2.84 -30.54 -27.33
C TRP A 297 -4.02 -30.31 -26.39
N GLU A 298 -5.22 -30.04 -26.92
CA GLU A 298 -6.43 -29.75 -26.14
C GLU A 298 -6.92 -30.95 -25.32
N THR A 299 -6.63 -32.18 -25.77
CA THR A 299 -7.14 -33.42 -25.14
C THR A 299 -6.43 -33.78 -23.86
N THR A 300 -5.24 -33.21 -23.63
CA THR A 300 -4.40 -33.45 -22.47
C THR A 300 -4.48 -32.32 -21.44
N GLN A 301 -5.23 -31.25 -21.74
CA GLN A 301 -5.44 -30.14 -20.81
C GLN A 301 -6.49 -30.50 -19.77
N THR A 302 -6.33 -29.97 -18.56
CA THR A 302 -7.33 -30.05 -17.50
C THR A 302 -7.83 -28.65 -17.14
N SER A 303 -8.93 -28.53 -16.42
CA SER A 303 -9.38 -27.22 -15.92
C SER A 303 -8.37 -26.66 -14.93
N CYS A 304 -8.18 -25.34 -14.93
CA CYS A 304 -7.39 -24.68 -13.90
C CYS A 304 -7.87 -25.06 -12.49
N PRO A 305 -6.96 -25.30 -11.54
CA PRO A 305 -7.35 -25.53 -10.16
C PRO A 305 -8.05 -24.29 -9.58
N GLU A 306 -9.18 -24.51 -8.88
CA GLU A 306 -9.86 -23.43 -8.16
C GLU A 306 -8.91 -22.81 -7.12
N PRO A 307 -8.93 -21.48 -6.91
CA PRO A 307 -8.15 -20.88 -5.84
C PRO A 307 -8.54 -21.54 -4.53
N SER A 308 -7.56 -22.07 -3.80
CA SER A 308 -7.81 -22.68 -2.50
C SER A 308 -8.46 -21.65 -1.58
N SER A 309 -9.72 -21.88 -1.24
CA SER A 309 -10.42 -21.11 -0.20
C SER A 309 -9.74 -21.39 1.13
N PHE A 310 -8.94 -20.43 1.61
CA PHE A 310 -8.49 -20.37 3.00
C PHE A 310 -9.34 -19.37 3.76
#